data_AF-H9VKT2-F1
#
_entry.id   AF-H9VKT2-F1
#
_cell.length_a   1.000
_cell.length_b   1.000
_cell.length_c   1.000
_cell.angle_alpha   90.00
_cell.angle_beta   90.00
_cell.angle_gamma   90.00
#
_symmetry.space_group_name_H-M   'P 1'
#
loop_
_entity.id
_entity.type
_entity.pdbx_description
1 polymer ?
#
loop_
_entity_poly.entity_id
_entity_poly.type
_entity_poly.pdbx_seq_one_letter_code
_entity_poly.pdbx_strand_id
1 'polypeptide(L)' 'MAKLMVFCLLCTFCIAYAIRDNVLTLNADPPLANGLSWTFYQKSCPQLESIVKKRIDFYLKQDITQAAGLLRLH' A
#
# COMPACT_ATOMS: atom_id res chain seq x y z
N MET A 1 13.35 -26.36 33.05
CA MET A 1 12.97 -27.20 31.91
C MET A 1 11.77 -26.63 31.13
N ALA A 2 10.67 -26.21 31.79
CA ALA A 2 9.50 -25.62 31.10
C ALA A 2 9.78 -24.31 30.31
N LYS A 3 10.67 -23.43 30.80
CA LYS A 3 11.04 -22.17 30.11
C LYS A 3 11.70 -22.39 28.74
N LEU A 4 12.44 -23.48 28.58
CA LEU A 4 13.09 -23.84 27.32
C LEU A 4 12.08 -24.38 26.29
N MET A 5 11.03 -25.08 26.76
CA MET A 5 9.95 -25.59 25.91
C MET A 5 9.06 -24.46 25.39
N VAL A 6 8.76 -23.45 26.22
CA VAL A 6 7.96 -22.27 25.82
C VAL A 6 8.71 -21.42 24.78
N PHE A 7 10.02 -21.25 24.93
CA PHE A 7 10.83 -20.52 23.95
C PHE A 7 10.84 -21.24 22.59
N CYS A 8 10.94 -22.57 22.59
CA CYS A 8 10.92 -23.37 21.37
C CYS A 8 9.57 -23.28 20.63
N LEU A 9 8.45 -23.31 21.36
CA LEU A 9 7.09 -23.17 20.79
C LEU A 9 6.83 -21.78 20.21
N LEU A 10 7.35 -20.72 20.83
CA LEU A 10 7.27 -19.35 20.31
C LEU A 10 8.09 -19.21 19.02
N CYS A 11 9.29 -19.80 18.97
CA CYS A 11 10.13 -19.76 17.76
C CYS A 11 9.49 -20.46 16.56
N THR A 12 8.87 -21.64 16.76
CA THR A 12 8.22 -22.35 15.64
C THR A 12 6.96 -21.65 15.15
N PHE A 13 6.21 -20.99 16.04
CA PHE A 13 5.05 -20.16 15.67
C PHE A 13 5.45 -18.93 14.86
N CYS A 14 6.57 -18.28 15.19
CA CYS A 14 7.12 -17.15 14.44
C CYS A 14 7.57 -17.52 13.02
N ILE A 15 8.23 -18.68 12.87
CA ILE A 15 8.73 -19.13 11.57
C ILE A 15 7.55 -19.52 10.65
N ALA A 16 6.49 -20.12 11.20
CA ALA A 16 5.28 -20.47 10.43
C ALA A 16 4.48 -19.23 9.98
N TYR A 17 4.49 -18.14 10.74
CA TYR A 17 3.82 -16.88 10.37
C TYR A 17 4.56 -16.13 9.26
N ALA A 18 5.89 -16.26 9.17
CA ALA A 18 6.71 -15.52 8.21
C ALA A 18 6.63 -16.04 6.77
N ILE A 19 5.99 -17.19 6.52
CA ILE A 19 5.96 -17.85 5.19
C ILE A 19 4.66 -17.61 4.41
N ARG A 20 3.75 -16.76 4.90
CA ARG A 20 2.56 -16.39 4.12
C ARG A 20 2.87 -15.22 3.18
N ASP A 21 2.90 -15.56 1.89
CA ASP A 21 2.35 -14.83 0.74
C ASP A 21 3.33 -14.84 -0.44
N ASN A 22 3.21 -15.87 -1.29
CA ASN A 22 3.70 -15.81 -2.67
C ASN A 22 2.49 -15.65 -3.60
N VAL A 23 1.91 -14.45 -3.61
CA VAL A 23 0.87 -14.07 -4.56
C VAL A 23 1.57 -13.58 -5.83
N LEU A 24 1.53 -14.39 -6.88
CA LEU A 24 1.91 -13.96 -8.22
C LEU A 24 0.72 -13.19 -8.82
N THR A 25 0.51 -11.94 -8.39
CA THR A 25 -0.48 -11.08 -9.03
C THR A 25 0.07 -10.60 -10.37
N LEU A 26 -0.47 -11.15 -11.47
CA LEU A 26 -0.53 -10.38 -12.71
C LEU A 26 -1.50 -9.24 -12.42
N ASN A 27 -0.99 -8.06 -12.05
CA ASN A 27 -1.78 -6.88 -11.72
C ASN A 27 -2.52 -6.43 -13.00
N ALA A 28 -3.65 -7.05 -13.30
CA ALA A 28 -4.59 -6.53 -14.25
C ALA A 28 -5.24 -5.30 -13.61
N ASP A 29 -5.15 -4.16 -14.30
CA ASP A 29 -5.84 -2.95 -13.87
C ASP A 29 -7.33 -3.24 -13.66
N PRO A 30 -7.98 -2.60 -12.67
CA PRO A 30 -9.40 -2.77 -12.47
C PRO A 30 -10.19 -2.31 -13.72
N PRO A 31 -11.38 -2.88 -13.97
CA PRO A 31 -12.18 -2.49 -15.12
C PRO A 31 -12.52 -1.01 -15.07
N LEU A 32 -12.24 -0.29 -16.16
CA LEU A 32 -12.58 1.12 -16.31
C LEU A 32 -14.10 1.29 -16.48
N ALA A 33 -14.70 2.20 -15.72
CA ALA A 33 -16.07 2.65 -15.96
C ALA A 33 -16.14 3.55 -17.21
N ASN A 34 -17.32 3.64 -17.82
CA ASN A 34 -17.55 4.48 -19.00
C ASN A 34 -17.17 5.94 -18.74
N GLY A 35 -16.38 6.52 -19.65
CA GLY A 35 -15.90 7.90 -19.55
C GLY A 35 -14.60 8.07 -18.75
N LEU A 36 -14.09 7.02 -18.10
CA LEU A 36 -12.79 7.04 -17.45
C LEU A 36 -11.67 6.60 -18.40
N SER A 37 -10.46 7.12 -18.16
CA SER A 37 -9.24 6.77 -18.90
C SER A 37 -8.03 6.92 -17.99
N TRP A 38 -7.12 5.94 -18.02
CA TRP A 38 -5.84 6.00 -17.31
C TRP A 38 -4.95 7.16 -17.77
N THR A 39 -5.16 7.67 -18.98
CA THR A 39 -4.35 8.74 -19.57
C THR A 39 -5.15 10.03 -19.79
N PHE A 40 -6.26 10.22 -19.05
CA PHE A 40 -7.17 11.35 -19.23
C PHE A 40 -6.47 12.71 -19.29
N TYR A 41 -5.48 12.94 -18.41
CA TYR A 41 -4.73 14.21 -18.34
C TYR A 41 -3.41 14.22 -19.13
N GLN A 42 -3.10 13.17 -19.89
CA GLN A 42 -1.80 13.02 -20.55
C GLN A 42 -1.47 14.16 -21.53
N LYS A 43 -2.48 14.75 -22.18
CA LYS A 43 -2.28 15.86 -23.12
C LYS A 43 -2.36 17.24 -22.45
N SER A 44 -3.30 17.43 -21.53
CA SER A 44 -3.57 18.73 -20.92
C SER A 44 -2.63 19.05 -19.76
N CYS A 45 -2.26 18.04 -18.97
CA CYS A 45 -1.33 18.19 -17.85
C CYS A 45 -0.59 16.85 -17.59
N PRO A 46 0.45 16.51 -18.38
CA PRO A 46 1.14 15.22 -18.28
C PRO A 46 1.83 14.97 -16.94
N GLN A 47 2.04 16.02 -16.14
CA GLN A 47 2.70 15.94 -14.83
C GLN A 47 1.71 15.90 -13.66
N LEU A 48 0.39 15.90 -13.90
CA LEU A 48 -0.63 16.05 -12.87
C LEU A 48 -0.42 15.08 -11.70
N GLU A 49 -0.31 13.77 -11.98
CA GLU A 49 -0.12 12.75 -10.96
C GLU A 49 1.15 12.99 -10.14
N SER A 50 2.24 13.39 -10.79
CA SER A 50 3.51 13.68 -10.11
C SER A 50 3.43 14.92 -9.22
N ILE A 51 2.68 15.94 -9.64
CA ILE A 51 2.47 17.17 -8.86
C ILE A 51 1.65 16.86 -7.61
N VAL A 52 0.53 16.15 -7.78
CA VAL A 52 -0.34 15.72 -6.67
C VAL A 52 0.44 14.85 -5.70
N LYS A 53 1.17 13.84 -6.19
CA LYS A 53 2.01 12.97 -5.35
C LYS A 53 3.05 13.75 -4.55
N LYS A 54 3.82 14.64 -5.20
CA LYS A 54 4.82 15.47 -4.50
C LYS A 54 4.20 16.31 -3.39
N ARG A 55 3.00 16.86 -3.62
CA ARG A 55 2.31 17.67 -2.62
C ARG A 55 1.80 16.83 -1.45
N ILE A 56 1.24 15.66 -1.72
CA ILE A 56 0.82 14.72 -0.67
C ILE A 56 2.05 14.26 0.13
N ASP A 57 3.12 13.83 -0.53
CA ASP A 57 4.36 13.38 0.14
C ASP A 57 4.96 14.45 1.05
N PHE A 58 4.89 15.73 0.65
CA PHE A 58 5.36 16.85 1.47
C PHE A 58 4.61 16.91 2.81
N TYR A 59 3.28 16.76 2.79
CA TYR A 59 2.46 16.81 4.01
C TYR A 59 2.53 15.52 4.82
N LEU A 60 2.57 14.35 4.18
CA LEU A 60 2.72 13.07 4.89
C LEU A 60 4.04 12.99 5.66
N LYS A 61 5.10 13.64 5.17
CA LYS A 61 6.37 13.78 5.90
C LYS A 61 6.26 14.65 7.15
N GLN A 62 5.34 15.61 7.17
CA GLN A 62 5.10 16.48 8.33
C GLN A 62 4.19 15.79 9.35
N ASP A 63 3.16 15.11 8.86
CA ASP A 63 2.20 14.39 9.67
C ASP A 63 1.64 13.19 8.89
N ILE A 64 2.08 12.00 9.25
CA ILE A 64 1.65 10.76 8.60
C ILE A 64 0.18 10.43 8.88
N THR A 65 -0.41 10.98 9.94
CA THR A 65 -1.83 10.73 10.27
C THR A 65 -2.77 11.31 9.23
N GLN A 66 -2.31 12.30 8.45
CA GLN A 66 -3.03 12.85 7.30
C GLN A 66 -3.31 11.81 6.22
N ALA A 67 -2.48 10.75 6.08
CA ALA A 67 -2.75 9.69 5.11
C ALA A 67 -4.08 9.00 5.39
N ALA A 68 -4.38 8.71 6.66
CA ALA A 68 -5.64 8.11 7.06
C ALA A 68 -6.82 9.07 6.84
N GLY A 69 -6.61 10.37 7.08
CA GLY A 69 -7.61 11.42 6.80
C GLY A 69 -7.94 11.49 5.30
N LEU A 70 -6.93 11.51 4.44
CA LEU A 70 -7.11 11.50 2.98
C LEU A 70 -7.84 10.25 2.50
N LEU A 71 -7.48 9.08 3.03
CA LEU A 71 -8.14 7.82 2.67
C LEU A 71 -9.62 7.79 3.08
N ARG A 72 -9.96 8.39 4.23
CA ARG A 72 -11.36 8.46 4.71
C ARG A 72 -12.23 9.43 3.91
N LEU A 73 -11.62 10.44 3.29
CA LEU A 73 -12.34 11.47 2.54
C LEU A 73 -12.67 11.05 1.10
N HIS A 74 -11.91 10.10 0.54
CA HIS A 74 -12.16 9.55 -0.79
C HIS A 74 -13.44 8.69 -0.81
#